data_AF-A0A6J6MRD1-F1
#
_entry.id   AF-A0A6J6MRD1-F1
#
_cell.length_a   1.000
_cell.length_b   1.000
_cell.length_c   1.000
_cell.angle_alpha   90.00
_cell.angle_beta   90.00
_cell.angle_gamma   90.00
#
_symmetry.space_group_name_H-M   'P 1'
#
loop_
_entity.id
_entity.type
_entity.pdbx_description
1 polymer ?
#
loop_
_entity_poly.entity_id
_entity_poly.type
_entity_poly.pdbx_seq_one_letter_code
_entity_poly.pdbx_strand_id
1 'polypeptide(L)' 'MRAAGFTAGEELRVRVAEEGMLILETPAHALARARSRVAGVSKDRSIVDEFLAERHVETHREQ' A
#
# COMPACT_ATOMS: atom_id res chain seq x y z
N MET A 1 -17.72 -21.38 -17.34
CA MET A 1 -17.35 -20.27 -18.24
C MET A 1 -16.50 -19.30 -17.43
N ARG A 2 -15.19 -19.14 -17.71
CA ARG A 2 -14.36 -18.12 -17.05
C ARG A 2 -14.52 -16.82 -17.83
N ALA A 3 -15.44 -15.96 -17.40
CA ALA A 3 -15.51 -14.61 -17.95
C ALA A 3 -14.33 -13.81 -17.36
N ALA A 4 -13.49 -13.24 -18.22
CA ALA A 4 -12.35 -12.40 -17.83
C ALA A 4 -11.37 -13.03 -16.80
N GLY A 5 -11.31 -14.36 -16.71
CA GLY A 5 -10.42 -15.05 -15.77
C GLY A 5 -10.94 -15.20 -14.33
N PHE A 6 -12.15 -14.76 -14.03
CA PHE A 6 -12.78 -14.89 -12.71
C PHE A 6 -13.64 -16.14 -12.59
N THR A 7 -13.84 -16.59 -11.35
CA THR A 7 -14.73 -17.69 -10.98
C THR A 7 -16.10 -17.13 -10.56
N ALA A 8 -17.18 -17.85 -10.86
CA ALA A 8 -18.51 -17.45 -10.42
C ALA A 8 -18.59 -17.46 -8.88
N GLY A 9 -19.15 -16.40 -8.29
CA GLY A 9 -19.21 -16.22 -6.84
C GLY A 9 -17.89 -15.74 -6.21
N GLU A 10 -16.86 -15.48 -7.01
CA GLU A 10 -15.59 -14.94 -6.52
C GLU A 10 -15.77 -13.49 -6.06
N GLU A 11 -15.21 -13.16 -4.89
CA GLU A 11 -15.22 -11.81 -4.36
C GLU A 11 -14.24 -10.93 -5.16
N LEU A 12 -14.74 -9.79 -5.64
CA LEU A 12 -13.96 -8.80 -6.37
C LEU A 12 -14.00 -7.46 -5.64
N ARG A 13 -12.86 -6.76 -5.69
CA ARG A 13 -12.77 -5.36 -5.28
C ARG A 13 -12.86 -4.48 -6.51
N VAL A 14 -13.57 -3.36 -6.36
CA VAL A 14 -13.70 -2.32 -7.37
C VAL A 14 -12.92 -1.10 -6.91
N ARG A 15 -12.14 -0.52 -7.82
CA ARG A 15 -11.54 0.80 -7.63
C ARG A 15 -11.71 1.65 -8.87
N VAL A 16 -11.74 2.96 -8.67
CA VAL A 16 -11.70 3.95 -9.74
C VAL A 16 -10.23 4.21 -10.07
N ALA A 17 -9.86 4.05 -11.33
CA ALA A 17 -8.60 4.50 -11.90
C ALA A 17 -8.79 5.89 -12.52
N GLU A 18 -7.71 6.48 -12.99
CA GLU A 18 -7.76 7.76 -13.70
C GLU A 18 -8.72 7.68 -14.90
N GLU A 19 -9.28 8.84 -15.28
CA GLU A 19 -10.18 8.97 -16.43
C GLU A 19 -11.49 8.17 -16.35
N GLY A 20 -11.94 7.86 -15.12
CA GLY A 20 -13.24 7.20 -14.90
C GLY A 20 -13.24 5.71 -15.23
N MET A 21 -12.07 5.10 -15.41
CA MET A 21 -11.95 3.67 -15.63
C MET A 21 -12.16 2.89 -14.32
N LEU A 22 -13.00 1.85 -14.36
CA LEU A 22 -13.17 0.95 -13.23
C LEU A 22 -12.23 -0.24 -13.37
N ILE A 23 -11.51 -0.55 -12.29
CA ILE A 23 -10.65 -1.73 -12.21
C ILE A 23 -11.26 -2.70 -11.20
N LEU A 24 -11.58 -3.89 -11.68
CA LEU A 24 -12.01 -5.04 -10.90
C LEU A 24 -10.81 -5.95 -10.66
N GLU A 25 -10.62 -6.39 -9.43
CA GLU A 25 -9.52 -7.28 -9.09
C GLU A 25 -9.87 -8.20 -7.92
N THR A 26 -9.19 -9.35 -7.84
CA THR A 26 -9.32 -10.22 -6.68
C THR A 26 -8.54 -9.65 -5.48
N PRO A 27 -8.90 -10.01 -4.24
CA PRO A 27 -8.15 -9.60 -3.05
C PRO A 27 -6.66 -9.96 -3.11
N ALA A 28 -6.33 -11.10 -3.72
CA ALA A 28 -4.95 -11.54 -3.92
C ALA A 28 -4.16 -10.59 -4.85
N HIS A 29 -4.77 -10.16 -5.95
CA HIS A 29 -4.16 -9.19 -6.88
C HIS A 29 -3.98 -7.82 -6.22
N ALA A 30 -4.97 -7.38 -5.42
CA ALA A 30 -4.88 -6.13 -4.68
C ALA A 30 -3.69 -6.13 -3.71
N LEU A 31 -3.50 -7.24 -2.99
CA LEU A 31 -2.38 -7.42 -2.05
C LEU A 31 -1.03 -7.48 -2.79
N ALA A 32 -0.94 -8.24 -3.88
CA ALA A 32 0.29 -8.35 -4.67
C ALA A 32 0.74 -6.99 -5.21
N ARG A 33 -0.20 -6.19 -5.72
CA ARG A 33 0.08 -4.82 -6.16
C ARG A 33 0.53 -3.92 -5.01
N ALA A 34 -0.15 -3.97 -3.86
CA ALA A 34 0.25 -3.19 -2.68
C ALA A 34 1.69 -3.54 -2.27
N ARG A 35 2.02 -4.83 -2.23
CA ARG A 35 3.39 -5.32 -1.97
C ARG A 35 4.39 -4.81 -2.99
N SER A 36 4.05 -4.84 -4.28
CA SER A 36 4.92 -4.31 -5.34
C SER A 36 5.21 -2.81 -5.18
N ARG A 37 4.21 -2.01 -4.79
CA ARG A 37 4.42 -0.57 -4.54
C ARG A 37 5.36 -0.30 -3.38
N VAL A 38 5.31 -1.11 -2.32
CA VAL A 38 6.17 -0.93 -1.15
C VAL A 38 7.53 -1.64 -1.29
N ALA A 39 7.67 -2.60 -2.21
CA ALA A 39 8.92 -3.31 -2.43
C ALA A 39 10.05 -2.41 -2.98
N GLY A 40 9.69 -1.34 -3.68
CA GLY A 40 10.64 -0.33 -4.16
C GLY A 40 10.96 0.77 -3.14
N VAL A 41 10.30 0.77 -1.97
CA VAL A 41 10.61 1.71 -0.89
C VAL A 41 11.80 1.13 -0.13
N SER A 42 12.94 1.84 -0.15
CA SER A 42 14.10 1.40 0.64
C SER A 42 13.69 1.19 2.09
N LYS A 43 14.12 0.06 2.67
CA LYS A 43 14.00 -0.19 4.10
C LYS A 43 14.89 0.72 4.92
N ASP A 44 15.73 1.55 4.28
CA ASP A 44 16.42 2.68 4.90
C ASP A 44 15.40 3.76 5.27
N ARG A 45 14.57 3.44 6.26
CA ARG A 45 13.72 4.35 7.03
C ARG A 45 14.56 5.27 7.92
N SER A 46 15.79 5.61 7.55
CA SER A 46 16.62 6.47 8.39
C SER A 46 16.03 7.86 8.54
N ILE A 47 15.41 8.47 7.54
CA ILE A 47 14.89 9.86 7.70
C ILE A 47 13.75 9.95 8.72
N VAL A 48 12.80 9.00 8.71
CA VAL A 48 11.66 9.06 9.62
C VAL A 48 12.08 8.65 11.04
N ASP A 49 12.93 7.62 11.15
CA ASP A 49 13.43 7.16 12.45
C ASP A 49 14.41 8.18 13.07
N GLU A 50 15.25 8.83 12.27
CA GLU A 50 16.15 9.93 12.68
C GLU A 50 15.37 11.17 13.10
N PHE A 51 14.34 11.56 12.34
CA PHE A 51 13.44 12.66 12.72
C PHE A 51 12.68 12.39 14.04
N LEU A 52 12.25 11.14 14.27
CA LEU A 52 11.63 10.75 15.54
C LEU A 52 12.64 10.73 16.69
N ALA A 53 13.88 10.29 16.43
CA ALA A 53 14.96 10.31 17.43
C ALA A 53 15.35 11.75 17.84
N GLU A 54 15.48 12.68 16.88
CA GLU A 54 15.75 14.09 17.15
C GLU A 54 14.67 14.73 18.03
N ARG A 55 13.40 14.49 17.72
CA ARG A 55 12.25 14.98 18.52
C ARG A 55 12.22 14.45 19.95
N HIS A 56 12.65 13.21 20.16
CA HIS A 56 12.75 12.63 21.51
C HIS A 56 13.85 13.31 22.34
N VAL A 57 14.99 13.66 21.72
CA VAL A 57 16.10 14.35 22.40
C VAL A 57 15.71 15.77 22.82
N GLU A 58 14.96 16.49 21.99
CA GLU A 58 14.46 17.83 22.32
C GLU A 58 13.50 17.81 23.51
N THR A 59 12.61 16.81 23.58
CA THR A 59 11.64 16.66 24.68
C THR A 59 12.31 16.38 26.03
N HIS A 60 13.52 15.81 26.04
CA HIS A 60 14.30 15.53 27.26
C HIS A 60 15.25 16.67 27.67
N ARG A 61 15.46 17.68 26.82
CA ARG A 61 16.31 18.84 27.14
C ARG A 61 15.56 19.98 27.83
N GLU A 62 14.23 19.98 27.78
CA GLU A 62 13.38 21.03 28.33
C GLU A 62 12.78 20.69 29.72
N GLN A 63 13.28 19.65 30.40
CA GLN A 63 12.94 19.33 31.80
C GLN A 63 14.08 19.60 32.76
#